data_AF-A0A381WII0-F1
#
_entry.id   AF-A0A381WII0-F1
#
_cell.length_a   1.000
_cell.length_b   1.000
_cell.length_c   1.000
_cell.angle_alpha   90.00
_cell.angle_beta   90.00
_cell.angle_gamma   90.00
#
_symmetry.space_group_name_H-M   'P 1'
#
loop_
_entity.id
_entity.type
_entity.pdbx_description
1 polymer ?
#
loop_
_entity_poly.entity_id
_entity_poly.type
_entity_poly.pdbx_seq_one_letter_code
_entity_poly.pdbx_strand_id
1 'polypeptide(L)'
;MSEMANAMREMVTQLVQARSNLKAGKTAQLNFKSFHQYELTDESFNKPGLEGMSQFLLRQSKTFDTNPTPETYNNVINSCRSCHIYLCPGPLDLINTLNY
;
A
#
# COMPACT_ATOMS: atom_id res chain seq x y z
N MET A 1 -13.37 6.64 -12.65
CA MET A 1 -12.42 5.91 -11.78
C MET A 1 -12.03 6.86 -10.68
N SER A 2 -12.23 6.50 -9.42
CA SER A 2 -12.04 7.46 -8.32
C SER A 2 -10.57 7.73 -8.04
N GLU A 3 -10.29 8.82 -7.33
CA GLU A 3 -8.95 9.17 -6.86
C GLU A 3 -8.32 8.03 -6.04
N MET A 4 -9.10 7.43 -5.14
CA MET A 4 -8.67 6.27 -4.36
C MET A 4 -8.27 5.08 -5.24
N ALA A 5 -9.06 4.76 -6.27
CA ALA A 5 -8.74 3.65 -7.18
C ALA A 5 -7.46 3.91 -7.98
N ASN A 6 -7.21 5.15 -8.38
CA ASN A 6 -5.98 5.54 -9.06
C ASN A 6 -4.76 5.41 -8.13
N ALA A 7 -4.88 5.88 -6.88
CA ALA A 7 -3.83 5.74 -5.87
C ALA A 7 -3.46 4.28 -5.62
N MET A 8 -4.44 3.40 -5.45
CA MET A 8 -4.17 1.97 -5.20
C MET A 8 -3.43 1.31 -6.37
N ARG A 9 -3.71 1.71 -7.62
CA ARG A 9 -3.00 1.21 -8.80
C ARG A 9 -1.56 1.74 -8.90
N GLU A 10 -1.36 3.02 -8.61
CA GLU A 10 -0.02 3.62 -8.53
C GLU A 10 0.82 2.89 -7.47
N MET A 11 0.25 2.63 -6.28
CA MET A 11 0.92 1.92 -5.20
C MET A 11 1.30 0.48 -5.57
N VAL A 12 0.45 -0.26 -6.27
CA VAL A 12 0.79 -1.60 -6.77
C VAL A 12 1.98 -1.53 -7.73
N THR A 13 1.99 -0.54 -8.63
CA THR A 13 3.11 -0.35 -9.58
C THR A 13 4.42 -0.05 -8.84
N GLN A 14 4.36 0.84 -7.85
CA GLN A 14 5.49 1.18 -6.98
C GLN A 14 5.97 -0.03 -6.18
N LEU A 15 5.07 -0.86 -5.65
CA LEU A 15 5.42 -2.09 -4.91
C LEU A 15 6.13 -3.12 -5.78
N VAL A 16 5.66 -3.32 -7.01
CA VAL A 16 6.28 -4.25 -7.97
C VAL A 16 7.70 -3.77 -8.31
N GLN A 17 7.86 -2.48 -8.60
CA GLN A 17 9.16 -1.90 -8.91
C GLN A 17 10.12 -1.96 -7.71
N ALA A 18 9.66 -1.56 -6.52
CA ALA A 18 10.46 -1.58 -5.29
C ALA A 18 10.92 -3.00 -4.96
N ARG A 19 10.05 -4.00 -5.08
CA ARG A 19 10.42 -5.41 -4.89
C ARG A 19 11.49 -5.86 -5.88
N SER A 20 11.34 -5.51 -7.16
CA SER A 20 12.34 -5.83 -8.19
C SER A 20 13.68 -5.18 -7.90
N ASN A 21 13.70 -3.91 -7.47
CA ASN A 21 14.92 -3.21 -7.12
C ASN A 21 15.59 -3.83 -5.90
N LEU A 22 14.80 -4.14 -4.87
CA LEU A 22 15.29 -4.77 -3.63
C LEU A 22 15.92 -6.14 -3.92
N LYS A 23 15.29 -6.98 -4.76
CA LYS A 23 15.86 -8.27 -5.20
C LYS A 23 17.14 -8.12 -6.01
N ALA A 24 17.30 -7.01 -6.73
CA ALA A 24 18.48 -6.69 -7.52
C ALA A 24 19.58 -5.96 -6.72
N GLY A 25 19.41 -5.73 -5.41
CA GLY A 25 20.33 -4.94 -4.60
C GLY A 25 20.43 -3.46 -5.01
N LYS A 26 19.43 -2.96 -5.74
CA LYS A 26 19.33 -1.55 -6.16
C LYS A 26 18.55 -0.76 -5.11
N THR A 27 18.70 0.56 -5.14
CA THR A 27 17.87 1.48 -4.36
C THR A 27 16.39 1.21 -4.63
N ALA A 28 15.64 0.86 -3.58
CA ALA A 28 14.22 0.60 -3.62
C ALA A 28 13.49 1.65 -2.79
N GLN A 29 12.44 2.24 -3.37
CA GLN A 29 11.57 3.20 -2.72
C GLN A 29 10.15 3.06 -3.27
N LEU A 30 9.17 3.28 -2.42
CA LEU A 30 7.75 3.33 -2.73
C LEU A 30 7.30 4.76 -3.01
N ASN A 31 7.69 5.72 -2.16
CA ASN A 31 7.30 7.14 -2.28
C ASN A 31 5.77 7.32 -2.36
N PHE A 32 5.03 6.59 -1.53
CA PHE A 32 3.56 6.70 -1.49
C PHE A 32 3.12 8.12 -1.14
N LYS A 33 2.21 8.67 -1.95
CA LYS A 33 1.58 9.96 -1.71
C LYS A 33 0.47 9.82 -0.69
N SER A 34 0.20 10.89 0.04
CA SER A 34 -0.96 10.93 0.94
C SER A 34 -2.27 10.80 0.15
N PHE A 35 -3.16 9.92 0.60
CA PHE A 35 -4.40 9.57 -0.09
C PHE A 35 -5.62 9.45 0.83
N HIS A 36 -5.48 9.80 2.11
CA HIS A 36 -6.51 9.60 3.14
C HIS A 36 -7.79 10.44 2.92
N GLN A 37 -7.73 11.47 2.06
CA GLN A 37 -8.84 12.34 1.69
C GLN A 37 -9.36 12.11 0.27
N TYR A 38 -8.85 11.09 -0.42
CA TYR A 38 -9.21 10.84 -1.83
C TYR A 38 -10.64 10.34 -1.95
N GLU A 39 -11.31 10.78 -3.02
CA GLU A 39 -12.66 10.31 -3.35
C GLU A 39 -12.68 8.79 -3.53
N LEU A 40 -13.59 8.13 -2.80
CA LEU A 40 -13.78 6.70 -2.85
C LEU A 40 -14.53 6.30 -4.12
N THR A 41 -14.32 5.07 -4.58
CA THR A 41 -15.10 4.54 -5.71
C THR A 41 -16.53 4.16 -5.29
N ASP A 42 -16.71 3.85 -4.02
CA ASP A 42 -17.97 3.47 -3.41
C ASP A 42 -17.99 4.00 -1.96
N GLU A 43 -19.03 4.75 -1.61
CA GLU A 43 -19.21 5.33 -0.27
C GLU A 43 -19.31 4.28 0.83
N SER A 44 -19.70 3.04 0.51
CA SER A 44 -19.72 1.93 1.49
C SER A 44 -18.33 1.55 2.01
N PHE A 45 -17.26 2.02 1.36
CA PHE A 45 -15.88 1.86 1.84
C PHE A 45 -15.49 2.93 2.88
N ASN A 46 -16.30 3.98 3.06
CA ASN A 46 -16.10 5.01 4.07
C ASN A 46 -16.48 4.50 5.46
N LYS A 47 -15.64 3.62 6.02
CA LYS A 47 -15.86 3.01 7.33
C LYS A 47 -14.98 3.66 8.40
N PRO A 48 -15.43 3.66 9.67
CA PRO A 48 -14.59 4.06 10.79
C PRO A 48 -13.26 3.31 10.78
N GLY A 49 -12.16 4.05 10.71
CA GLY A 49 -10.80 3.50 10.64
C GLY A 49 -10.08 3.71 9.31
N LEU A 50 -10.77 4.14 8.23
CA LEU A 50 -10.14 4.43 6.94
C LEU A 50 -8.96 5.39 7.06
N GLU A 51 -9.17 6.52 7.73
CA GLU A 51 -8.11 7.51 7.95
C GLU A 51 -6.94 6.92 8.74
N GLY A 52 -7.20 6.28 9.88
CA GLY A 52 -6.15 5.69 10.72
C GLY A 52 -5.33 4.61 9.98
N MET A 53 -6.00 3.74 9.22
CA MET A 53 -5.33 2.68 8.46
C MET A 53 -4.54 3.24 7.27
N SER A 54 -5.04 4.27 6.59
CA SER A 54 -4.32 4.93 5.50
C SER A 54 -3.06 5.65 6.02
N GLN A 55 -3.15 6.36 7.16
CA GLN A 55 -1.99 6.96 7.81
C GLN A 55 -0.98 5.91 8.28
N PHE A 56 -1.46 4.78 8.82
CA PHE A 56 -0.60 3.67 9.21
C PHE A 56 0.16 3.08 8.01
N LEU A 57 -0.51 2.86 6.87
CA LEU A 57 0.14 2.42 5.64
C LEU A 57 1.23 3.40 5.19
N LEU A 58 0.94 4.71 5.19
CA LEU A 58 1.92 5.75 4.85
C LEU A 58 3.10 5.79 5.81
N ARG A 59 2.89 5.44 7.08
CA ARG A 59 3.98 5.29 8.05
C ARG A 59 4.86 4.09 7.70
N GLN A 60 4.27 2.93 7.39
CA GLN A 60 5.04 1.75 7.00
C GLN A 60 5.81 1.99 5.70
N SER A 61 5.22 2.68 4.73
CA SER A 61 5.91 3.02 3.48
C SER A 61 7.10 3.94 3.73
N LYS A 62 6.98 4.94 4.61
CA LYS A 62 8.12 5.80 5.01
C LYS A 62 9.22 5.02 5.72
N THR A 63 8.86 4.05 6.56
CA THR A 63 9.83 3.15 7.20
C THR A 63 10.58 2.33 6.16
N PHE A 64 9.89 1.79 5.16
CA PHE A 64 10.51 1.12 4.02
C PHE A 64 11.44 2.07 3.24
N ASP A 65 10.97 3.27 2.89
CA ASP A 65 11.76 4.23 2.11
C ASP A 65 13.04 4.69 2.82
N THR A 66 13.04 4.67 4.16
CA THR A 66 14.21 5.00 4.99
C THR A 66 15.18 3.84 5.14
N ASN A 67 14.66 2.60 5.26
CA ASN A 67 15.45 1.39 5.42
C ASN A 67 14.82 0.24 4.61
N PRO A 68 15.10 0.16 3.30
CA PRO A 68 14.45 -0.81 2.43
C PRO A 68 15.02 -2.20 2.66
N THR A 69 14.23 -3.06 3.31
CA THR A 69 14.56 -4.47 3.59
C THR A 69 13.37 -5.35 3.26
N PRO A 70 13.56 -6.68 3.11
CA PRO A 70 12.45 -7.62 2.98
C PRO A 70 11.42 -7.51 4.11
N GLU A 71 11.89 -7.27 5.33
CA GLU A 71 11.04 -7.10 6.51
C GLU A 71 10.19 -5.83 6.42
N THR A 72 10.82 -4.67 6.15
CA THR A 72 10.08 -3.41 6.03
C THR A 72 9.14 -3.42 4.83
N TYR A 73 9.48 -4.14 3.75
CA TYR A 73 8.59 -4.38 2.61
C TYR A 73 7.36 -5.20 3.01
N ASN A 74 7.56 -6.32 3.71
CA ASN A 74 6.47 -7.18 4.17
C ASN A 74 5.54 -6.45 5.15
N ASN A 75 6.06 -5.52 5.96
CA ASN A 75 5.24 -4.66 6.82
C ASN A 75 4.28 -3.76 6.01
N VAL A 76 4.71 -3.26 4.85
CA VAL A 76 3.83 -2.53 3.92
C VAL A 76 2.76 -3.46 3.37
N ILE A 77 3.12 -4.65 2.88
CA ILE A 77 2.15 -5.62 2.34
C ILE A 77 1.12 -6.05 3.39
N ASN A 78 1.54 -6.27 4.63
CA ASN A 78 0.65 -6.60 5.74
C ASN A 78 -0.32 -5.46 6.06
N SER A 79 0.12 -4.21 5.91
CA SER A 79 -0.74 -3.03 6.06
C SER A 79 -1.77 -2.94 4.94
N CYS A 80 -1.37 -3.19 3.69
CA CYS A 80 -2.30 -3.31 2.55
C CYS A 80 -3.36 -4.37 2.82
N ARG A 81 -2.93 -5.57 3.23
CA ARG A 81 -3.84 -6.69 3.52
C ARG A 81 -4.83 -6.37 4.65
N SER A 82 -4.35 -5.80 5.75
CA SER A 82 -5.19 -5.44 6.89
C SER A 82 -6.26 -4.42 6.50
N CYS A 83 -5.87 -3.38 5.76
CA CYS A 83 -6.78 -2.38 5.22
C CYS A 83 -7.86 -3.02 4.33
N HIS A 84 -7.47 -3.93 3.44
CA HIS A 84 -8.39 -4.59 2.53
C HIS A 84 -9.30 -5.62 3.21
N ILE A 85 -8.84 -6.33 4.25
CA ILE A 85 -9.70 -7.22 5.04
C ILE A 85 -10.83 -6.45 5.73
N TYR A 86 -10.52 -5.24 6.22
CA TYR A 86 -11.45 -4.48 7.06
C TYR A 86 -12.35 -3.50 6.27
N LEU A 87 -11.78 -2.74 5.34
CA LEU A 87 -12.49 -1.63 4.67
C LEU A 87 -13.14 -2.08 3.36
N CYS A 88 -12.33 -2.54 2.43
CA CYS A 88 -12.70 -2.88 1.06
C CYS A 88 -12.03 -4.20 0.69
N PRO A 89 -12.78 -5.30 0.50
CA PRO A 89 -12.20 -6.62 0.26
C PRO A 89 -11.22 -6.68 -0.92
N GLY A 90 -11.26 -5.70 -1.84
CA GLY A 90 -10.19 -5.43 -2.81
C GLY A 90 -9.66 -6.66 -3.54
N PRO A 91 -8.46 -6.59 -4.13
CA PRO A 91 -7.83 -7.75 -4.74
C PRO A 91 -6.86 -8.41 -3.76
N LEU A 92 -7.36 -9.03 -2.69
CA LEU A 92 -6.51 -9.72 -1.69
C LEU A 92 -5.58 -10.76 -2.33
N ASP A 93 -6.03 -11.47 -3.37
CA ASP A 93 -5.20 -12.42 -4.11
C ASP A 93 -3.98 -11.75 -4.72
N LEU A 94 -4.14 -10.58 -5.35
CA LEU A 94 -3.03 -9.80 -5.89
C LEU A 94 -2.06 -9.41 -4.77
N ILE A 95 -2.56 -8.92 -3.64
CA ILE A 95 -1.72 -8.52 -2.49
C ILE A 95 -0.89 -9.71 -1.99
N ASN A 96 -1.48 -10.91 -1.95
CA ASN A 96 -0.79 -12.12 -1.53
C ASN A 96 0.36 -12.51 -2.49
N THR A 97 0.25 -12.21 -3.79
CA THR A 97 1.36 -12.42 -4.74
C THR A 97 2.50 -11.41 -4.59
N LEU A 98 2.28 -10.30 -3.87
CA LEU A 98 3.26 -9.24 -3.71
C LEU A 98 4.23 -9.47 -2.56
N ASN A 99 3.99 -10.41 -1.65
CA ASN A 99 4.92 -10.75 -0.56
C ASN A 99 6.37 -10.95 -1.10
N TYR A 100 7.35 -10.56 -0.29
CA TYR A 100 8.77 -10.58 -0.71
C TYR A 100 9.34 -11.98 -0.80
#